data_AF-A0A2S0S412-F1
#
_entry.id   AF-A0A2S0S412-F1
#
_cell.length_a   1.000
_cell.length_b   1.000
_cell.length_c   1.000
_cell.angle_alpha   90.00
_cell.angle_beta   90.00
_cell.angle_gamma   90.00
#
_symmetry.space_group_name_H-M   'P 1'
#
loop_
_entity.id
_entity.type
_entity.pdbx_description
1 polymer ?
#
loop_
_entity_poly.entity_id
_entity_poly.type
_entity_poly.pdbx_seq_one_letter_code
_entity_poly.pdbx_strand_id
1 'polypeptide(L)'
;QDGPKYLLNILKQTICGKISYFYKQNTILISHNFYLLGIISIFWIGKVECAGISAYFYLIVVVIITLLVMVKIFVYSYNPQITKARISSIYKSNILNFNGLSMWVGISEAIRLLFLNYLFPVSLSNEKHIYLRYIKYPLKKIDCLVNKRYYSNISINKLNKGSNENTFNQWVAGLIDGDGCFLITKKGYASLEIVMETRDMHCLYQIKQKFGGSVKLRSGVQWLRYRLHHKKGLLDLIHAVNGEIRNPVRLLQLKKICDKYDITLIYPSALTYYNGWLSGFFDSDGSVYLNLASSQLFITASQKNKSILEPLMDLYGGTIYIQKESFKWVVYKKLEIIKLLDYFNICPSRSAKHNRLKAIKRYHELRDLKAHLASPFSILGKIWTKFLIHWEKWEKV
;
A
#
# COMPACT_ATOMS: atom_id res chain seq x y z
N GLN A 1 -18.90 36.63 22.01
CA GLN A 1 -18.80 35.32 21.33
C GLN A 1 -17.48 35.30 20.59
N ASP A 2 -16.48 34.74 21.24
CA ASP A 2 -15.09 34.75 20.80
C ASP A 2 -14.89 33.87 19.57
N GLY A 3 -14.66 34.51 18.43
CA GLY A 3 -14.21 33.85 17.20
C GLY A 3 -12.71 33.57 17.24
N PRO A 4 -12.22 32.53 16.53
CA PRO A 4 -10.81 32.15 16.58
C PRO A 4 -9.91 33.21 15.92
N LYS A 5 -8.97 33.74 16.70
CA LYS A 5 -7.89 34.68 16.34
C LYS A 5 -6.80 34.06 15.43
N TYR A 6 -7.18 33.49 14.28
CA TYR A 6 -6.23 32.96 13.28
C TYR A 6 -6.38 33.60 11.89
N LEU A 7 -6.72 34.90 11.83
CA LEU A 7 -6.80 35.64 10.57
C LEU A 7 -5.56 36.52 10.31
N LEU A 8 -4.36 35.95 10.43
CA LEU A 8 -3.14 36.65 10.04
C LEU A 8 -2.47 36.03 8.81
N ASN A 9 -2.36 36.88 7.77
CA ASN A 9 -1.34 36.88 6.71
C ASN A 9 -1.53 36.11 5.37
N ILE A 10 -2.76 35.91 4.89
CA ILE A 10 -2.99 35.48 3.48
C ILE A 10 -3.00 36.66 2.48
N LEU A 11 -3.14 37.91 2.95
CA LEU A 11 -3.31 39.08 2.09
C LEU A 11 -2.05 39.60 1.38
N LYS A 12 -0.85 39.07 1.66
CA LYS A 12 0.39 39.59 1.05
C LYS A 12 0.66 39.11 -0.39
N GLN A 13 -0.12 38.18 -0.94
CA GLN A 13 0.12 37.64 -2.30
C GLN A 13 -1.14 37.46 -3.17
N THR A 14 -2.34 37.81 -2.70
CA THR A 14 -3.58 37.61 -3.48
C THR A 14 -4.53 38.78 -3.35
N ILE A 15 -4.94 39.35 -4.49
CA ILE A 15 -6.02 40.33 -4.56
C ILE A 15 -7.33 39.55 -4.67
N CYS A 16 -8.17 39.57 -3.62
CA CYS A 16 -9.52 38.99 -3.67
C CYS A 16 -10.44 39.98 -4.39
N GLY A 17 -10.92 39.61 -5.57
CA GLY A 17 -11.60 40.53 -6.50
C GLY A 17 -13.09 40.76 -6.21
N LYS A 18 -13.80 39.76 -5.69
CA LYS A 18 -15.24 39.86 -5.34
C LYS A 18 -15.68 38.62 -4.55
N ILE A 19 -16.54 38.82 -3.56
CA ILE A 19 -17.22 37.74 -2.83
C ILE A 19 -18.69 37.78 -3.22
N SER A 20 -19.29 36.62 -3.47
CA SER A 20 -20.71 36.51 -3.81
C SER A 20 -21.33 35.37 -3.01
N TYR A 21 -22.49 35.66 -2.41
CA TYR A 21 -23.24 34.72 -1.59
C TYR A 21 -24.48 34.25 -2.36
N PHE A 22 -24.64 32.93 -2.48
CA PHE A 22 -25.85 32.34 -3.03
C PHE A 22 -26.52 31.48 -1.96
N TYR A 23 -27.80 31.79 -1.71
CA TYR A 23 -28.63 31.07 -0.76
C TYR A 23 -29.56 30.12 -1.51
N LYS A 24 -29.46 28.82 -1.23
CA LYS A 24 -30.42 27.82 -1.71
C LYS A 24 -30.55 26.71 -0.66
N GLN A 25 -31.80 26.41 -0.26
CA GLN A 25 -32.22 25.34 0.67
C GLN A 25 -31.07 24.70 1.48
N ASN A 26 -30.90 25.16 2.72
CA ASN A 26 -29.99 24.63 3.75
C ASN A 26 -28.50 24.64 3.41
N THR A 27 -28.12 25.27 2.30
CA THR A 27 -26.74 25.41 1.86
C THR A 27 -26.40 26.86 1.56
N ILE A 28 -25.26 27.32 2.08
CA ILE A 28 -24.63 28.58 1.69
C ILE A 28 -23.52 28.21 0.72
N LEU A 29 -23.58 28.80 -0.48
CA LEU A 29 -22.54 28.67 -1.48
C LEU A 29 -21.74 29.97 -1.51
N ILE A 30 -20.47 29.90 -1.11
CA ILE A 30 -19.55 31.04 -1.14
C ILE A 30 -18.65 30.89 -2.35
N SER A 31 -18.61 31.89 -3.23
CA SER A 31 -17.64 31.96 -4.32
C SER A 31 -16.59 33.04 -4.07
N HIS A 32 -15.32 32.67 -4.19
CA HIS A 32 -14.20 33.61 -4.18
C HIS A 32 -13.61 33.74 -5.59
N ASN A 33 -13.30 34.97 -5.99
CA ASN A 33 -12.52 35.27 -7.18
C ASN A 33 -11.11 35.73 -6.75
N PHE A 34 -10.07 35.05 -7.26
CA PHE A 34 -8.68 35.40 -7.01
C PHE A 34 -8.00 35.86 -8.31
N TYR A 35 -7.11 36.85 -8.19
CA TYR A 35 -6.15 37.21 -9.23
C TYR A 35 -4.74 36.88 -8.74
N LEU A 36 -3.95 36.19 -9.57
CA LEU A 36 -2.58 35.79 -9.23
C LEU A 36 -1.57 36.44 -10.18
N LEU A 37 -0.39 36.79 -9.65
CA LEU A 37 0.74 37.32 -10.41
C LEU A 37 1.83 36.24 -10.45
N GLY A 38 2.28 35.84 -11.64
CA GLY A 38 3.39 34.89 -11.81
C GLY A 38 4.61 35.56 -12.47
N ILE A 39 5.82 35.15 -12.10
CA ILE A 39 7.08 35.55 -12.75
C ILE A 39 7.70 34.29 -13.36
N ILE A 40 8.08 34.36 -14.64
CA ILE A 40 8.79 33.27 -15.33
C ILE A 40 10.21 33.76 -15.63
N SER A 41 11.21 33.02 -15.16
CA SER A 41 12.62 33.27 -15.49
C SER A 41 13.06 32.31 -16.58
N ILE A 42 13.66 32.80 -17.67
CA ILE A 42 14.18 31.96 -18.75
C ILE A 42 15.71 32.04 -18.71
N PHE A 43 16.38 30.88 -18.70
CA PHE A 43 17.83 30.77 -18.73
C PHE A 43 18.29 30.43 -20.15
N TRP A 44 19.29 31.16 -20.65
CA TRP A 44 19.92 30.86 -21.94
C TRP A 44 21.42 30.62 -21.74
N ILE A 45 21.95 29.54 -22.33
CA ILE A 45 23.37 29.16 -22.26
C ILE A 45 23.96 29.33 -23.66
N GLY A 46 24.87 30.28 -23.81
CA GLY A 46 25.64 30.49 -25.03
C GLY A 46 27.09 30.04 -24.85
N LYS A 47 27.66 29.40 -25.89
CA LYS A 47 29.08 29.08 -25.99
C LYS A 47 29.68 29.95 -27.08
N VAL A 48 30.77 30.65 -26.78
CA VAL A 48 31.54 31.39 -27.78
C VAL A 48 32.93 30.77 -27.87
N GLU A 49 33.36 30.46 -29.09
CA GLU A 49 34.71 29.95 -29.38
C GLU A 49 35.46 31.00 -30.21
N CYS A 50 36.56 31.51 -29.64
CA CYS A 50 37.54 32.32 -30.37
C CYS A 50 38.95 31.85 -29.97
N ALA A 51 39.82 31.67 -30.97
CA ALA A 51 41.26 31.42 -30.80
C ALA A 51 41.62 30.31 -29.78
N GLY A 52 40.90 29.17 -29.80
CA GLY A 52 41.29 27.97 -29.06
C GLY A 52 40.91 27.93 -27.57
N ILE A 53 40.17 28.92 -27.05
CA ILE A 53 39.65 28.90 -25.68
C ILE A 53 38.12 28.98 -25.73
N SER A 54 37.44 28.01 -25.09
CA SER A 54 35.98 28.03 -24.93
C SER A 54 35.60 28.62 -23.59
N ALA A 55 34.77 29.66 -23.59
CA ALA A 55 34.16 30.21 -22.38
C ALA A 55 32.63 30.12 -22.45
N TYR A 56 32.00 29.75 -21.33
CA TYR A 56 30.55 29.77 -21.16
C TYR A 56 30.16 31.03 -20.41
N PHE A 57 29.14 31.73 -20.89
CA PHE A 57 28.56 32.87 -20.17
C PHE A 57 27.07 32.63 -19.90
N TYR A 58 26.60 33.11 -18.75
CA TYR A 58 25.20 33.04 -18.34
C TYR A 58 24.55 34.41 -18.54
N LEU A 59 23.51 34.48 -19.37
CA LEU A 59 22.65 35.65 -19.49
C LEU A 59 21.29 35.30 -18.87
N ILE A 60 20.88 36.05 -17.83
CA ILE A 60 19.56 35.89 -17.20
C ILE A 60 18.64 36.96 -17.78
N VAL A 61 17.64 36.53 -18.56
CA VAL A 61 16.56 37.41 -19.04
C VAL A 61 15.31 37.07 -18.25
N VAL A 62 14.86 38.00 -17.40
CA VAL A 62 13.62 37.86 -16.63
C VAL A 62 12.48 38.46 -17.43
N VAL A 63 11.60 37.62 -17.98
CA VAL A 63 10.39 38.07 -18.70
C VAL A 63 9.20 37.99 -17.75
N ILE A 64 8.68 39.13 -17.33
CA ILE A 64 7.50 39.19 -16.45
C ILE A 64 6.25 39.05 -17.30
N ILE A 65 5.63 37.87 -17.32
CA ILE A 65 4.34 37.62 -17.98
C ILE A 65 3.25 37.54 -16.90
N THR A 66 2.36 38.52 -16.87
CA THR A 66 1.21 38.55 -15.98
C THR A 66 0.09 37.65 -16.48
N LEU A 67 -0.05 36.45 -15.89
CA LEU A 67 -1.14 35.52 -16.20
C LEU A 67 -2.32 35.72 -15.22
N LEU A 68 -3.41 36.36 -15.68
CA LEU A 68 -4.64 36.50 -14.89
C LEU A 68 -5.50 35.23 -15.00
N VAL A 69 -5.48 34.39 -13.97
CA VAL A 69 -6.33 33.18 -13.90
C VAL A 69 -7.47 33.39 -12.91
N MET A 70 -8.71 33.34 -13.41
CA MET A 70 -9.91 33.37 -12.59
C MET A 70 -10.26 31.97 -12.08
N VAL A 71 -10.14 31.74 -10.77
CA VAL A 71 -10.57 30.49 -10.13
C VAL A 71 -11.83 30.75 -9.31
N LYS A 72 -12.92 30.03 -9.58
CA LYS A 72 -14.14 30.00 -8.77
C LYS A 72 -14.13 28.77 -7.87
N ILE A 73 -14.09 28.98 -6.56
CA ILE A 73 -14.16 27.90 -5.57
C ILE A 73 -15.54 27.97 -4.91
N PHE A 74 -16.24 26.83 -4.85
CA PHE A 74 -17.53 26.71 -4.17
C PHE A 74 -17.38 25.89 -2.89
N VAL A 75 -17.72 26.49 -1.75
CA VAL A 75 -17.70 25.82 -0.44
C VAL A 75 -19.13 25.52 -0.01
N TYR A 76 -19.41 24.28 0.39
CA TYR A 76 -20.70 23.84 0.91
C TYR A 76 -20.68 23.81 2.44
N SER A 77 -21.59 24.55 3.09
CA SER A 77 -21.88 24.39 4.53
C SER A 77 -23.32 23.91 4.71
N TYR A 78 -23.53 22.76 5.35
CA TYR A 78 -24.86 22.23 5.66
C TYR A 78 -25.33 22.73 7.03
N ASN A 79 -26.45 23.47 7.09
CA ASN A 79 -27.04 23.92 8.35
C ASN A 79 -28.29 23.07 8.69
N PRO A 80 -28.26 22.22 9.72
CA PRO A 80 -29.33 21.27 10.03
C PRO A 80 -30.62 21.89 10.62
N GLN A 81 -30.69 23.19 10.88
CA GLN A 81 -31.84 23.82 11.56
C GLN A 81 -33.05 24.18 10.67
N ILE A 82 -33.04 23.85 9.38
CA ILE A 82 -34.13 24.22 8.45
C ILE A 82 -34.76 22.94 7.88
N THR A 83 -35.60 22.25 8.65
CA THR A 83 -36.39 21.11 8.17
C THR A 83 -37.86 21.44 8.24
N LYS A 84 -38.42 21.91 7.10
CA LYS A 84 -39.83 21.74 6.67
C LYS A 84 -40.06 22.51 5.35
N ALA A 85 -39.85 21.86 4.21
CA ALA A 85 -40.45 22.27 2.95
C ALA A 85 -40.65 21.05 2.05
N ARG A 86 -41.89 20.81 1.63
CA ARG A 86 -42.27 19.77 0.64
C ARG A 86 -41.70 20.16 -0.73
N ILE A 87 -41.09 19.19 -1.41
CA ILE A 87 -40.49 19.36 -2.73
C ILE A 87 -41.60 19.33 -3.79
N SER A 88 -41.83 20.44 -4.47
CA SER A 88 -42.54 20.49 -5.75
C SER A 88 -41.54 20.90 -6.84
N SER A 89 -41.45 20.08 -7.88
CA SER A 89 -40.66 20.23 -9.12
C SER A 89 -39.13 20.12 -9.02
N ILE A 90 -38.58 19.18 -9.81
CA ILE A 90 -37.15 18.99 -10.04
C ILE A 90 -36.77 19.80 -11.29
N TYR A 91 -35.93 20.83 -11.13
CA TYR A 91 -35.24 21.49 -12.24
C TYR A 91 -33.86 20.86 -12.42
N LYS A 92 -33.61 20.26 -13.59
CA LYS A 92 -32.31 19.70 -13.99
C LYS A 92 -31.36 20.84 -14.33
N SER A 93 -30.29 21.03 -13.58
CA SER A 93 -29.13 21.84 -14.02
C SER A 93 -27.94 20.92 -14.30
N ASN A 94 -27.34 21.08 -15.48
CA ASN A 94 -26.14 20.37 -15.94
C ASN A 94 -24.91 20.78 -15.10
N ILE A 95 -24.76 20.20 -13.92
CA ILE A 95 -23.56 20.33 -13.09
C ILE A 95 -22.72 19.08 -13.31
N LEU A 96 -21.50 19.25 -13.84
CA LEU A 96 -20.47 18.23 -13.81
C LEU A 96 -20.03 18.05 -12.35
N ASN A 97 -20.44 16.95 -11.73
CA ASN A 97 -19.96 16.55 -10.41
C ASN A 97 -18.48 16.16 -10.51
N PHE A 98 -17.59 17.03 -10.05
CA PHE A 98 -16.25 16.61 -9.64
C PHE A 98 -16.36 15.95 -8.26
N ASN A 99 -16.59 14.64 -8.26
CA ASN A 99 -16.47 13.83 -7.05
C ASN A 99 -14.99 13.74 -6.67
N GLY A 100 -14.60 14.32 -5.54
CA GLY A 100 -13.33 13.93 -4.90
C GLY A 100 -12.45 15.01 -4.29
N LEU A 101 -12.98 16.12 -3.78
CA LEU A 101 -12.23 16.98 -2.87
C LEU A 101 -12.92 17.02 -1.51
N SER A 102 -12.72 15.97 -0.72
CA SER A 102 -12.95 16.04 0.72
C SER A 102 -11.91 16.98 1.33
N MET A 103 -12.36 18.10 1.89
CA MET A 103 -11.54 19.05 2.64
C MET A 103 -10.83 18.36 3.82
N TRP A 104 -9.58 17.95 3.61
CA TRP A 104 -8.62 17.63 4.68
C TRP A 104 -7.38 18.53 4.63
N VAL A 105 -7.37 19.46 3.70
CA VAL A 105 -6.31 20.44 3.47
C VAL A 105 -6.93 21.82 3.50
N GLY A 106 -6.31 22.75 4.22
CA GLY A 106 -6.74 24.15 4.24
C GLY A 106 -6.76 24.71 2.82
N ILE A 107 -7.61 25.72 2.56
CA ILE A 107 -7.78 26.33 1.22
C ILE A 107 -6.43 26.67 0.57
N SER A 108 -5.46 27.13 1.36
CA SER A 108 -4.08 27.42 0.92
C SER A 108 -3.38 26.21 0.29
N GLU A 109 -3.60 25.02 0.83
CA GLU A 109 -2.93 23.78 0.43
C GLU A 109 -3.64 23.11 -0.77
N ALA A 110 -4.97 23.25 -0.86
CA ALA A 110 -5.73 22.87 -2.06
C ALA A 110 -5.33 23.75 -3.27
N ILE A 111 -5.13 25.04 -3.04
CA ILE A 111 -4.61 25.97 -4.04
C ILE A 111 -3.18 25.57 -4.45
N ARG A 112 -2.30 25.27 -3.49
CA ARG A 112 -0.92 24.80 -3.74
C ARG A 112 -0.85 23.54 -4.61
N LEU A 113 -1.73 22.56 -4.36
CA LEU A 113 -1.82 21.33 -5.13
C LEU A 113 -2.33 21.54 -6.57
N LEU A 114 -3.29 22.45 -6.76
CA LEU A 114 -3.72 22.86 -8.09
C LEU A 114 -2.60 23.57 -8.86
N PHE A 115 -1.77 24.37 -8.17
CA PHE A 115 -0.63 25.07 -8.77
C PHE A 115 0.52 24.16 -9.18
N LEU A 116 0.78 23.06 -8.46
CA LEU A 116 1.83 22.09 -8.81
C LEU A 116 1.57 21.45 -10.19
N ASN A 117 0.30 21.22 -10.53
CA ASN A 117 -0.09 20.66 -11.83
C ASN A 117 -0.09 21.68 -12.97
N TYR A 118 -0.17 22.99 -12.69
CA TYR A 118 -0.26 24.02 -13.73
C TYR A 118 1.12 24.63 -14.09
N LEU A 119 2.04 24.73 -13.13
CA LEU A 119 3.40 25.26 -13.34
C LEU A 119 4.40 24.22 -13.86
N PHE A 120 4.10 22.93 -13.69
CA PHE A 120 4.86 21.84 -14.28
C PHE A 120 3.91 20.95 -15.11
N PRO A 121 3.60 21.30 -16.37
CA PRO A 121 3.28 20.26 -17.31
C PRO A 121 4.57 19.44 -17.45
N VAL A 122 4.68 18.33 -16.70
CA VAL A 122 5.71 17.33 -16.98
C VAL A 122 5.51 16.96 -18.44
N SER A 123 6.47 17.39 -19.26
CA SER A 123 6.53 17.15 -20.69
C SER A 123 6.66 15.64 -20.91
N LEU A 124 5.50 14.99 -21.06
CA LEU A 124 5.43 13.65 -21.60
C LEU A 124 5.66 13.74 -23.12
N SER A 125 6.92 13.92 -23.53
CA SER A 125 7.31 13.81 -24.94
C SER A 125 8.66 13.14 -25.08
N ASN A 126 8.60 11.96 -25.73
CA ASN A 126 9.67 11.19 -26.36
C ASN A 126 10.64 10.39 -25.48
N GLU A 127 10.16 9.27 -24.92
CA GLU A 127 10.94 8.01 -24.85
C GLU A 127 10.05 6.76 -25.04
N LYS A 128 9.10 6.80 -25.98
CA LYS A 128 8.31 5.62 -26.39
C LYS A 128 8.94 4.76 -27.49
N HIS A 129 10.21 5.00 -27.88
CA HIS A 129 10.77 4.40 -29.10
C HIS A 129 12.00 3.49 -28.99
N ILE A 130 12.49 3.12 -27.80
CA ILE A 130 13.70 2.25 -27.72
C ILE A 130 13.44 0.84 -27.17
N TYR A 131 12.37 0.56 -26.42
CA TYR A 131 12.14 -0.80 -25.87
C TYR A 131 11.24 -1.74 -26.70
N LEU A 132 10.55 -1.25 -27.74
CA LEU A 132 9.64 -2.07 -28.55
C LEU A 132 10.23 -2.60 -29.86
N ARG A 133 11.54 -2.42 -30.11
CA ARG A 133 12.18 -2.85 -31.36
C ARG A 133 13.04 -4.11 -31.27
N TYR A 134 13.14 -4.77 -30.11
CA TYR A 134 13.97 -5.98 -29.96
C TYR A 134 13.22 -7.30 -29.74
N ILE A 135 11.88 -7.34 -29.73
CA ILE A 135 11.15 -8.61 -29.70
C ILE A 135 9.99 -8.57 -30.69
N LYS A 136 10.33 -8.75 -31.97
CA LYS A 136 9.37 -9.19 -32.99
C LYS A 136 10.07 -10.21 -33.90
N TYR A 137 10.29 -11.41 -33.36
CA TYR A 137 10.39 -12.63 -34.17
C TYR A 137 9.15 -13.48 -33.93
N PRO A 138 8.61 -14.13 -34.98
CA PRO A 138 7.30 -14.76 -34.93
C PRO A 138 7.30 -16.02 -34.05
N LEU A 139 6.27 -16.12 -33.19
CA LEU A 139 5.89 -17.35 -32.48
C LEU A 139 5.59 -18.46 -33.50
N LYS A 140 6.61 -19.24 -33.85
CA LYS A 140 6.42 -20.58 -34.39
C LYS A 140 6.05 -21.49 -33.22
N LYS A 141 4.89 -22.11 -33.37
CA LYS A 141 4.34 -23.22 -32.58
C LYS A 141 5.47 -24.18 -32.15
N ILE A 142 5.73 -24.27 -30.85
CA ILE A 142 6.52 -25.35 -30.26
C ILE A 142 5.60 -26.05 -29.27
N ASP A 143 5.20 -27.25 -29.68
CA ASP A 143 4.54 -28.23 -28.85
C ASP A 143 5.43 -28.63 -27.66
N CYS A 144 4.74 -29.04 -26.61
CA CYS A 144 5.23 -29.74 -25.43
C CYS A 144 6.45 -30.66 -25.67
N LEU A 145 7.49 -30.52 -24.83
CA LEU A 145 8.27 -31.62 -24.28
C LEU A 145 9.07 -31.12 -23.06
N VAL A 146 8.60 -31.51 -21.88
CA VAL A 146 9.30 -31.40 -20.61
C VAL A 146 10.54 -32.28 -20.68
N ASN A 147 11.74 -31.69 -20.69
CA ASN A 147 12.97 -32.42 -20.41
C ASN A 147 13.64 -31.88 -19.15
N LYS A 148 13.51 -32.69 -18.08
CA LYS A 148 14.33 -32.65 -16.87
C LYS A 148 15.80 -32.82 -17.24
N ARG A 149 16.68 -32.20 -16.43
CA ARG A 149 18.16 -32.25 -16.45
C ARG A 149 18.79 -31.21 -17.38
N TYR A 150 19.08 -30.03 -16.83
CA TYR A 150 20.33 -29.27 -17.05
C TYR A 150 20.25 -27.97 -16.23
N TYR A 151 20.44 -28.07 -14.92
CA TYR A 151 21.06 -26.99 -14.14
C TYR A 151 22.22 -27.62 -13.38
N SER A 152 23.40 -27.46 -13.99
CA SER A 152 24.69 -27.86 -13.46
C SER A 152 25.01 -27.10 -12.18
N ASN A 153 25.60 -27.83 -11.23
CA ASN A 153 26.01 -27.41 -9.90
C ASN A 153 26.98 -26.21 -9.91
N ILE A 154 26.46 -24.99 -9.82
CA ILE A 154 27.23 -23.80 -9.40
C ILE A 154 26.85 -23.52 -7.95
N SER A 155 27.79 -23.74 -7.02
CA SER A 155 27.74 -23.51 -5.56
C SER A 155 26.49 -22.78 -5.00
N ILE A 156 25.38 -23.51 -4.94
CA ILE A 156 24.05 -23.04 -4.51
C ILE A 156 24.03 -22.62 -3.04
N ASN A 157 24.90 -23.20 -2.20
CA ASN A 157 24.82 -23.05 -0.74
C ASN A 157 25.27 -21.68 -0.21
N LYS A 158 26.09 -20.91 -0.94
CA LYS A 158 26.57 -19.59 -0.46
C LYS A 158 25.67 -18.43 -0.91
N LEU A 159 25.06 -18.53 -2.09
CA LEU A 159 24.04 -17.59 -2.59
C LEU A 159 22.68 -17.78 -1.89
N ASN A 160 22.29 -19.03 -1.61
CA ASN A 160 21.02 -19.32 -0.94
C ASN A 160 20.96 -18.83 0.51
N LYS A 161 22.10 -18.72 1.21
CA LYS A 161 22.10 -18.25 2.60
C LYS A 161 21.82 -16.75 2.68
N GLY A 162 22.43 -15.96 1.80
CA GLY A 162 22.19 -14.51 1.68
C GLY A 162 20.79 -14.18 1.16
N SER A 163 20.28 -14.94 0.18
CA SER A 163 18.90 -14.74 -0.31
C SER A 163 17.86 -15.11 0.75
N ASN A 164 18.02 -16.22 1.46
CA ASN A 164 17.06 -16.66 2.48
C ASN A 164 17.05 -15.75 3.72
N GLU A 165 18.19 -15.21 4.12
CA GLU A 165 18.26 -14.23 5.22
C GLU A 165 17.55 -12.93 4.85
N ASN A 166 17.72 -12.45 3.62
CA ASN A 166 17.02 -11.26 3.13
C ASN A 166 15.50 -11.47 3.08
N THR A 167 15.03 -12.60 2.53
CA THR A 167 13.60 -12.95 2.50
C THR A 167 13.00 -13.08 3.91
N PHE A 168 13.76 -13.61 4.89
CA PHE A 168 13.30 -13.65 6.27
C PHE A 168 13.13 -12.24 6.86
N ASN A 169 14.09 -11.34 6.63
CA ASN A 169 14.02 -9.98 7.12
C ASN A 169 12.83 -9.22 6.51
N GLN A 170 12.62 -9.37 5.20
CA GLN A 170 11.45 -8.85 4.49
C GLN A 170 10.15 -9.40 5.08
N TRP A 171 10.09 -10.71 5.34
CA TRP A 171 8.94 -11.33 6.02
C TRP A 171 8.71 -10.74 7.42
N VAL A 172 9.76 -10.52 8.23
CA VAL A 172 9.60 -9.88 9.55
C VAL A 172 9.06 -8.46 9.41
N ALA A 173 9.55 -7.68 8.44
CA ALA A 173 9.07 -6.33 8.19
C ALA A 173 7.58 -6.30 7.81
N GLY A 174 7.14 -7.21 6.93
CA GLY A 174 5.73 -7.36 6.56
C GLY A 174 4.84 -7.71 7.76
N LEU A 175 5.31 -8.61 8.64
CA LEU A 175 4.56 -8.96 9.85
C LEU A 175 4.46 -7.78 10.82
N ILE A 176 5.54 -7.00 10.96
CA ILE A 176 5.55 -5.78 11.78
C ILE A 176 4.60 -4.72 11.21
N ASP A 177 4.50 -4.61 9.89
CA ASP A 177 3.62 -3.64 9.24
C ASP A 177 2.13 -3.87 9.51
N GLY A 178 1.71 -5.12 9.74
CA GLY A 178 0.37 -5.45 10.20
C GLY A 178 0.23 -5.38 11.73
N ASP A 179 0.89 -6.29 12.44
CA ASP A 179 0.65 -6.57 13.87
C ASP A 179 1.73 -6.04 14.83
N GLY A 180 2.80 -5.43 14.30
CA GLY A 180 3.91 -4.92 15.10
C GLY A 180 3.66 -3.56 15.72
N CYS A 181 4.42 -3.22 16.75
CA CYS A 181 4.40 -1.89 17.38
C CYS A 181 5.75 -1.56 18.00
N PHE A 182 6.41 -0.54 17.47
CA PHE A 182 7.63 0.02 18.05
C PHE A 182 7.26 1.04 19.12
N LEU A 183 7.89 0.93 20.29
CA LEU A 183 7.57 1.71 21.48
C LEU A 183 8.82 2.33 22.08
N ILE A 184 8.70 3.56 22.57
CA ILE A 184 9.67 4.19 23.47
C ILE A 184 8.90 4.63 24.71
N THR A 185 9.30 4.13 25.87
CA THR A 185 8.70 4.52 27.15
C THR A 185 9.11 5.93 27.54
N LYS A 186 8.38 6.56 28.48
CA LYS A 186 8.77 7.87 29.04
C LYS A 186 10.17 7.89 29.66
N LYS A 187 10.64 6.74 30.17
CA LYS A 187 12.00 6.54 30.71
C LYS A 187 13.04 6.28 29.61
N GLY A 188 12.65 6.33 28.34
CA GLY A 188 13.53 6.13 27.20
C GLY A 188 13.79 4.68 26.82
N TYR A 189 13.20 3.67 27.45
CA TYR A 189 13.38 2.28 27.02
C TYR A 189 12.66 2.02 25.70
N ALA A 190 13.40 1.57 24.69
CA ALA A 190 12.88 1.19 23.38
C ALA A 190 12.51 -0.30 23.33
N SER A 191 11.51 -0.65 22.55
CA SER A 191 11.09 -2.04 22.36
C SER A 191 10.22 -2.25 21.13
N LEU A 192 10.12 -3.50 20.70
CA LEU A 192 9.12 -3.97 19.74
C LEU A 192 8.14 -4.92 20.44
N GLU A 193 6.85 -4.75 20.15
CA GLU A 193 5.81 -5.74 20.46
C GLU A 193 5.17 -6.25 19.17
N ILE A 194 4.87 -7.55 19.12
CA ILE A 194 4.03 -8.17 18.08
C ILE A 194 3.01 -9.04 18.81
N VAL A 195 1.73 -8.91 18.44
CA VAL A 195 0.66 -9.69 19.06
C VAL A 195 -0.04 -10.50 17.97
N MET A 196 -0.13 -11.81 18.17
CA MET A 196 -0.80 -12.72 17.25
C MET A 196 -1.65 -13.72 18.02
N GLU A 197 -2.59 -14.38 17.36
CA GLU A 197 -3.33 -15.49 17.96
C GLU A 197 -2.41 -16.69 18.28
N THR A 198 -2.81 -17.52 19.25
CA THR A 198 -2.06 -18.71 19.66
C THR A 198 -1.83 -19.70 18.52
N ARG A 199 -2.76 -19.79 17.55
CA ARG A 199 -2.61 -20.65 16.36
C ARG A 199 -1.36 -20.32 15.55
N ASP A 200 -0.94 -19.05 15.55
CA ASP A 200 0.16 -18.53 14.74
C ASP A 200 1.44 -18.34 15.56
N MET A 201 1.55 -19.03 16.71
CA MET A 201 2.69 -18.94 17.62
C MET A 201 4.05 -19.15 16.94
N HIS A 202 4.09 -19.99 15.90
CA HIS A 202 5.30 -20.30 15.16
C HIS A 202 5.94 -19.05 14.54
N CYS A 203 5.17 -18.04 14.14
CA CYS A 203 5.70 -16.77 13.66
C CYS A 203 6.54 -16.08 14.77
N LEU A 204 5.97 -15.96 15.97
CA LEU A 204 6.61 -15.30 17.10
C LEU A 204 7.87 -16.03 17.57
N TYR A 205 7.84 -17.36 17.61
CA TYR A 205 8.98 -18.17 18.04
C TYR A 205 10.16 -18.10 17.05
N GLN A 206 9.90 -17.97 15.75
CA GLN A 206 10.96 -17.79 14.75
C GLN A 206 11.66 -16.44 14.91
N ILE A 207 10.90 -15.37 15.16
CA ILE A 207 11.48 -14.04 15.47
C ILE A 207 12.27 -14.10 16.77
N LYS A 208 11.72 -14.74 17.80
CA LYS A 208 12.42 -14.94 19.08
C LYS A 208 13.73 -15.71 18.91
N GLN A 209 13.77 -16.73 18.05
CA GLN A 209 14.98 -17.52 17.81
C GLN A 209 16.08 -16.66 17.16
N LYS A 210 15.74 -15.74 16.26
CA LYS A 210 16.71 -14.88 15.57
C LYS A 210 17.17 -13.69 16.42
N PHE A 211 16.23 -12.99 17.05
CA PHE A 211 16.49 -11.70 17.72
C PHE A 211 16.37 -11.75 19.24
N GLY A 212 16.07 -12.91 19.84
CA GLY A 212 15.83 -13.03 21.28
C GLY A 212 14.48 -12.45 21.73
N GLY A 213 14.37 -12.03 22.99
CA GLY A 213 13.12 -11.51 23.57
C GLY A 213 12.24 -12.58 24.23
N SER A 214 10.97 -12.27 24.47
CA SER A 214 10.05 -13.14 25.21
C SER A 214 8.70 -13.25 24.52
N VAL A 215 8.09 -14.44 24.57
CA VAL A 215 6.72 -14.70 24.12
C VAL A 215 5.91 -15.09 25.36
N LYS A 216 4.81 -14.39 25.61
CA LYS A 216 3.93 -14.65 26.76
C LYS A 216 2.47 -14.63 26.32
N LEU A 217 1.64 -15.46 26.95
CA LEU A 217 0.19 -15.42 26.79
C LEU A 217 -0.38 -14.11 27.35
N ARG A 218 -1.37 -13.54 26.66
CA ARG A 218 -2.15 -12.43 27.19
C ARG A 218 -3.29 -12.97 28.04
N SER A 219 -3.45 -12.43 29.25
CA SER A 219 -4.49 -12.86 30.18
C SER A 219 -5.88 -12.72 29.57
N GLY A 220 -6.70 -13.76 29.69
CA GLY A 220 -8.11 -13.75 29.28
C GLY A 220 -8.38 -13.85 27.77
N VAL A 221 -7.35 -14.01 26.92
CA VAL A 221 -7.51 -14.14 25.46
C VAL A 221 -6.56 -15.18 24.87
N GLN A 222 -6.93 -15.80 23.75
CA GLN A 222 -6.12 -16.79 23.02
C GLN A 222 -5.03 -16.13 22.15
N TRP A 223 -4.32 -15.15 22.70
CA TRP A 223 -3.37 -14.31 21.97
C TRP A 223 -2.02 -14.33 22.67
N LEU A 224 -0.94 -14.44 21.89
CA LEU A 224 0.43 -14.37 22.35
C LEU A 224 1.00 -13.00 22.04
N ARG A 225 1.81 -12.49 22.98
CA ARG A 225 2.57 -11.26 22.79
C ARG A 225 4.05 -11.58 22.80
N TYR A 226 4.71 -11.29 21.69
CA TYR A 226 6.16 -11.18 21.61
C TYR A 226 6.60 -9.79 22.07
N ARG A 227 7.66 -9.73 22.89
CA ARG A 227 8.29 -8.50 23.37
C ARG A 227 9.80 -8.59 23.23
N LEU A 228 10.39 -7.61 22.56
CA LEU A 228 11.83 -7.43 22.41
C LEU A 228 12.26 -6.11 23.05
N HIS A 229 12.84 -6.21 24.26
CA HIS A 229 13.30 -5.05 25.05
C HIS A 229 14.82 -4.96 25.18
N HIS A 230 15.54 -6.07 25.06
CA HIS A 230 16.98 -6.05 25.27
C HIS A 230 17.68 -5.38 24.09
N LYS A 231 18.64 -4.49 24.39
CA LYS A 231 19.22 -3.56 23.43
C LYS A 231 19.83 -4.26 22.21
N LYS A 232 20.65 -5.31 22.43
CA LYS A 232 21.35 -6.03 21.36
C LYS A 232 20.37 -6.56 20.29
N GLY A 233 19.43 -7.42 20.68
CA GLY A 233 18.46 -7.99 19.74
C GLY A 233 17.55 -6.96 19.10
N LEU A 234 17.19 -5.87 19.80
CA LEU A 234 16.42 -4.78 19.20
C LEU A 234 17.21 -4.08 18.08
N LEU A 235 18.49 -3.79 18.30
CA LEU A 235 19.36 -3.20 17.27
C LEU A 235 19.55 -4.16 16.09
N ASP A 236 19.80 -5.44 16.36
CA ASP A 236 19.91 -6.48 15.32
C ASP A 236 18.63 -6.54 14.46
N LEU A 237 17.45 -6.45 15.09
CA LEU A 237 16.17 -6.40 14.40
C LEU A 237 16.01 -5.13 13.58
N ILE A 238 16.36 -3.96 14.13
CA ILE A 238 16.27 -2.67 13.40
C ILE A 238 17.13 -2.71 12.16
N HIS A 239 18.39 -3.14 12.27
CA HIS A 239 19.28 -3.27 11.12
C HIS A 239 18.74 -4.26 10.08
N ALA A 240 18.05 -5.32 10.52
CA ALA A 240 17.44 -6.28 9.62
C ALA A 240 16.23 -5.72 8.83
N VAL A 241 15.40 -4.87 9.44
CA VAL A 241 14.13 -4.40 8.84
C VAL A 241 14.16 -2.96 8.32
N ASN A 242 15.22 -2.19 8.62
CA ASN A 242 15.38 -0.83 8.14
C ASN A 242 15.51 -0.83 6.60
N GLY A 243 14.64 -0.07 5.92
CA GLY A 243 14.48 -0.17 4.46
C GLY A 243 13.45 -1.20 3.99
N GLU A 244 12.76 -1.91 4.89
CA GLU A 244 11.69 -2.87 4.52
C GLU A 244 10.32 -2.55 5.14
N ILE A 245 10.27 -1.68 6.17
CA ILE A 245 9.02 -1.22 6.80
C ILE A 245 8.29 -0.22 5.89
N ARG A 246 7.01 -0.51 5.58
CA ARG A 246 6.20 0.22 4.60
C ARG A 246 5.00 0.92 5.22
N ASN A 247 4.50 0.44 6.34
CA ASN A 247 3.36 1.07 6.99
C ASN A 247 3.79 2.43 7.57
N PRO A 248 3.18 3.55 7.16
CA PRO A 248 3.60 4.88 7.63
C PRO A 248 3.56 5.04 9.14
N VAL A 249 2.60 4.39 9.82
CA VAL A 249 2.53 4.41 11.28
C VAL A 249 3.75 3.70 11.89
N ARG A 250 4.14 2.55 11.34
CA ARG A 250 5.30 1.78 11.81
C ARG A 250 6.61 2.46 11.45
N LEU A 251 6.70 3.08 10.29
CA LEU A 251 7.85 3.85 9.86
C LEU A 251 8.11 5.05 10.77
N LEU A 252 7.06 5.77 11.18
CA LEU A 252 7.18 6.85 12.16
C LEU A 252 7.61 6.36 13.55
N GLN A 253 7.14 5.18 13.97
CA GLN A 253 7.58 4.59 15.23
C GLN A 253 9.03 4.11 15.17
N LEU A 254 9.43 3.49 14.05
CA LEU A 254 10.81 3.07 13.78
C LEU A 254 11.74 4.27 13.78
N LYS A 255 11.36 5.36 13.10
CA LYS A 255 12.13 6.62 13.07
C LYS A 255 12.55 7.08 14.47
N LYS A 256 11.62 7.08 15.43
CA LYS A 256 11.92 7.49 16.81
C LYS A 256 12.98 6.61 17.46
N ILE A 257 13.00 5.32 17.14
CA ILE A 257 14.01 4.39 17.67
C ILE A 257 15.35 4.59 16.95
N CYS A 258 15.32 4.80 15.63
CA CYS A 258 16.50 5.16 14.84
C CYS A 258 17.19 6.43 15.38
N ASP A 259 16.42 7.50 15.60
CA ASP A 259 16.91 8.76 16.16
C ASP A 259 17.54 8.57 17.56
N LYS A 260 16.97 7.68 18.38
CA LYS A 260 17.49 7.37 19.73
C LYS A 260 18.87 6.69 19.71
N TYR A 261 19.15 5.91 18.69
CA TYR A 261 20.36 5.08 18.58
C TYR A 261 21.31 5.55 17.49
N ASP A 262 21.11 6.77 16.96
CA ASP A 262 21.92 7.37 15.90
C ASP A 262 22.01 6.48 14.63
N ILE A 263 20.89 5.84 14.28
CA ILE A 263 20.77 5.02 13.06
C ILE A 263 20.06 5.85 11.99
N THR A 264 20.63 5.93 10.78
CA THR A 264 19.94 6.55 9.64
C THR A 264 18.74 5.70 9.22
N LEU A 265 17.54 6.29 9.24
CA LEU A 265 16.33 5.64 8.71
C LEU A 265 16.41 5.51 7.19
N ILE A 266 16.12 4.32 6.67
CA ILE A 266 16.07 4.02 5.24
C ILE A 266 14.61 3.79 4.84
N TYR A 267 14.16 4.52 3.82
CA TYR A 267 12.83 4.32 3.24
C TYR A 267 12.82 3.10 2.34
N PRO A 268 11.71 2.35 2.28
CA PRO A 268 11.68 1.11 1.54
C PRO A 268 11.64 1.35 0.03
N SER A 269 12.39 0.54 -0.72
CA SER A 269 12.34 0.51 -2.18
C SER A 269 11.01 -0.08 -2.68
N ALA A 270 10.70 0.11 -3.96
CA ALA A 270 9.47 -0.45 -4.56
C ALA A 270 9.41 -1.98 -4.39
N LEU A 271 8.21 -2.52 -4.13
CA LEU A 271 8.01 -3.97 -4.02
C LEU A 271 8.26 -4.65 -5.36
N THR A 272 8.93 -5.81 -5.30
CA THR A 272 9.07 -6.72 -6.43
C THR A 272 8.24 -7.97 -6.19
N TYR A 273 8.00 -8.73 -7.26
CA TYR A 273 7.11 -9.90 -7.20
C TYR A 273 7.55 -10.98 -6.21
N TYR A 274 8.87 -11.20 -6.04
CA TYR A 274 9.41 -12.21 -5.10
C TYR A 274 10.03 -11.58 -3.84
N ASN A 275 9.54 -10.42 -3.41
CA ASN A 275 9.91 -9.82 -2.15
C ASN A 275 9.14 -10.50 -1.00
N GLY A 276 9.84 -10.92 0.07
CA GLY A 276 9.24 -11.66 1.20
C GLY A 276 8.23 -10.86 2.04
N TRP A 277 8.12 -9.55 1.85
CA TRP A 277 7.28 -8.65 2.64
C TRP A 277 5.80 -9.05 2.59
N LEU A 278 5.26 -9.40 1.41
CA LEU A 278 3.85 -9.80 1.30
C LEU A 278 3.56 -11.04 2.15
N SER A 279 4.51 -11.97 2.27
CA SER A 279 4.30 -13.16 3.08
C SER A 279 4.13 -12.83 4.56
N GLY A 280 4.91 -11.87 5.07
CA GLY A 280 4.81 -11.41 6.46
C GLY A 280 3.52 -10.64 6.71
N PHE A 281 3.20 -9.73 5.80
CA PHE A 281 1.98 -8.93 5.86
C PHE A 281 0.71 -9.81 5.75
N PHE A 282 0.79 -10.88 4.96
CA PHE A 282 -0.26 -11.88 4.87
C PHE A 282 -0.40 -12.70 6.17
N ASP A 283 0.70 -13.02 6.84
CA ASP A 283 0.66 -13.71 8.13
C ASP A 283 0.01 -12.88 9.24
N SER A 284 0.03 -11.55 9.18
CA SER A 284 -0.75 -10.66 10.06
C SER A 284 -2.17 -10.46 9.54
N ASP A 285 -2.33 -9.67 8.47
CA ASP A 285 -3.62 -9.12 8.01
C ASP A 285 -4.26 -9.93 6.86
N GLY A 286 -3.58 -10.99 6.41
CA GLY A 286 -4.05 -11.85 5.33
C GLY A 286 -5.10 -12.87 5.74
N SER A 287 -5.85 -13.38 4.76
CA SER A 287 -6.85 -14.43 4.93
C SER A 287 -7.00 -15.26 3.66
N VAL A 288 -7.23 -16.58 3.83
CA VAL A 288 -7.74 -17.47 2.77
C VAL A 288 -9.06 -18.07 3.22
N TYR A 289 -10.08 -17.95 2.38
CA TYR A 289 -11.39 -18.54 2.66
C TYR A 289 -12.11 -18.98 1.37
N LEU A 290 -13.12 -19.83 1.57
CA LEU A 290 -13.97 -20.36 0.52
C LEU A 290 -15.37 -19.79 0.70
N ASN A 291 -16.02 -19.45 -0.40
CA ASN A 291 -17.47 -19.32 -0.45
C ASN A 291 -18.03 -20.63 -1.01
N LEU A 292 -18.64 -21.45 -0.16
CA LEU A 292 -19.14 -22.77 -0.57
C LEU A 292 -20.34 -22.66 -1.53
N ALA A 293 -21.16 -21.61 -1.39
CA ALA A 293 -22.32 -21.39 -2.25
C ALA A 293 -21.89 -20.99 -3.66
N SER A 294 -21.01 -19.99 -3.80
CA SER A 294 -20.51 -19.55 -5.11
C SER A 294 -19.34 -20.38 -5.63
N SER A 295 -18.79 -21.27 -4.80
CA SER A 295 -17.62 -22.09 -5.12
C SER A 295 -16.36 -21.27 -5.42
N GLN A 296 -16.31 -20.03 -4.95
CA GLN A 296 -15.20 -19.13 -5.15
C GLN A 296 -14.22 -19.22 -3.99
N LEU A 297 -12.94 -19.12 -4.32
CA LEU A 297 -11.85 -19.02 -3.37
C LEU A 297 -11.36 -17.57 -3.32
N PHE A 298 -11.01 -17.10 -2.13
CA PHE A 298 -10.52 -15.75 -1.93
C PHE A 298 -9.21 -15.80 -1.14
N ILE A 299 -8.20 -15.09 -1.66
CA ILE A 299 -7.01 -14.68 -0.90
C ILE A 299 -7.10 -13.17 -0.74
N THR A 300 -7.03 -12.70 0.50
CA THR A 300 -7.29 -11.29 0.82
C THR A 300 -6.32 -10.76 1.85
N ALA A 301 -6.10 -9.45 1.87
CA ALA A 301 -5.47 -8.75 2.98
C ALA A 301 -6.16 -7.40 3.21
N SER A 302 -6.24 -6.96 4.46
CA SER A 302 -6.93 -5.72 4.84
C SER A 302 -5.98 -4.73 5.49
N GLN A 303 -6.18 -3.43 5.25
CA GLN A 303 -5.38 -2.39 5.90
C GLN A 303 -6.13 -1.06 5.93
N LYS A 304 -5.88 -0.24 6.95
CA LYS A 304 -6.44 1.12 7.06
C LYS A 304 -5.84 2.07 6.03
N ASN A 305 -4.57 1.86 5.69
CA ASN A 305 -3.90 2.64 4.66
C ASN A 305 -3.93 1.91 3.30
N LYS A 306 -4.66 2.50 2.34
CA LYS A 306 -4.78 2.00 0.97
C LYS A 306 -3.43 1.89 0.25
N SER A 307 -2.50 2.82 0.49
CA SER A 307 -1.25 2.89 -0.27
C SER A 307 -0.34 1.67 -0.06
N ILE A 308 -0.52 0.94 1.04
CA ILE A 308 0.19 -0.31 1.33
C ILE A 308 -0.34 -1.45 0.44
N LEU A 309 -1.61 -1.40 0.03
CA LEU A 309 -2.26 -2.42 -0.76
C LEU A 309 -2.14 -2.19 -2.27
N GLU A 310 -1.98 -0.93 -2.71
CA GLU A 310 -1.93 -0.57 -4.14
C GLU A 310 -0.85 -1.33 -4.93
N PRO A 311 0.40 -1.47 -4.45
CA PRO A 311 1.42 -2.25 -5.16
C PRO A 311 1.04 -3.73 -5.35
N LEU A 312 0.15 -4.27 -4.50
CA LEU A 312 -0.27 -5.67 -4.60
C LEU A 312 -1.14 -5.92 -5.83
N MET A 313 -1.90 -4.92 -6.28
CA MET A 313 -2.69 -5.02 -7.50
C MET A 313 -1.82 -5.18 -8.74
N ASP A 314 -0.77 -4.37 -8.85
CA ASP A 314 0.13 -4.38 -10.01
C ASP A 314 0.97 -5.66 -10.05
N LEU A 315 1.43 -6.12 -8.88
CA LEU A 315 2.28 -7.31 -8.78
C LEU A 315 1.46 -8.60 -8.89
N TYR A 316 0.37 -8.73 -8.15
CA TYR A 316 -0.30 -10.02 -7.93
C TYR A 316 -1.72 -10.08 -8.51
N GLY A 317 -2.21 -8.97 -9.07
CA GLY A 317 -3.60 -8.84 -9.54
C GLY A 317 -4.59 -8.59 -8.40
N GLY A 318 -5.84 -8.98 -8.61
CA GLY A 318 -6.93 -8.70 -7.68
C GLY A 318 -7.44 -7.26 -7.73
N THR A 319 -8.29 -6.92 -6.75
CA THR A 319 -8.97 -5.63 -6.66
C THR A 319 -9.00 -5.16 -5.22
N ILE A 320 -8.85 -3.85 -5.00
CA ILE A 320 -9.03 -3.24 -3.69
C ILE A 320 -10.49 -2.77 -3.55
N TYR A 321 -11.15 -3.22 -2.49
CA TYR A 321 -12.49 -2.82 -2.10
C TYR A 321 -12.43 -1.91 -0.87
N ILE A 322 -13.31 -0.92 -0.83
CA ILE A 322 -13.48 -0.04 0.34
C ILE A 322 -14.37 -0.76 1.36
N GLN A 323 -13.92 -0.80 2.61
CA GLN A 323 -14.70 -1.21 3.78
C GLN A 323 -14.98 0.02 4.65
N LYS A 324 -15.78 -0.14 5.71
CA LYS A 324 -16.24 0.97 6.56
C LYS A 324 -15.11 1.88 7.07
N GLU A 325 -13.99 1.29 7.51
CA GLU A 325 -12.86 2.00 8.11
C GLU A 325 -11.49 1.54 7.56
N SER A 326 -11.52 0.76 6.48
CA SER A 326 -10.34 0.10 5.93
C SER A 326 -10.52 -0.21 4.45
N PHE A 327 -9.46 -0.72 3.85
CA PHE A 327 -9.43 -1.22 2.49
C PHE A 327 -9.10 -2.71 2.52
N LYS A 328 -9.65 -3.47 1.58
CA LYS A 328 -9.43 -4.91 1.47
C LYS A 328 -9.00 -5.25 0.04
N TRP A 329 -7.77 -5.71 -0.09
CA TRP A 329 -7.28 -6.31 -1.33
C TRP A 329 -7.82 -7.74 -1.43
N VAL A 330 -8.36 -8.10 -2.60
CA VAL A 330 -9.04 -9.38 -2.83
C VAL A 330 -8.60 -9.96 -4.18
N VAL A 331 -8.09 -11.19 -4.13
CA VAL A 331 -7.78 -12.02 -5.29
C VAL A 331 -8.74 -13.21 -5.31
N TYR A 332 -9.46 -13.37 -6.41
CA TYR A 332 -10.45 -14.44 -6.58
C TYR A 332 -10.42 -15.11 -7.96
N LYS A 333 -9.72 -14.54 -8.94
CA LYS A 333 -9.59 -15.17 -10.26
C LYS A 333 -8.64 -16.36 -10.17
N LYS A 334 -9.04 -17.50 -10.73
CA LYS A 334 -8.27 -18.76 -10.68
C LYS A 334 -6.82 -18.59 -11.13
N LEU A 335 -6.58 -17.89 -12.26
CA LEU A 335 -5.22 -17.66 -12.78
C LEU A 335 -4.36 -16.80 -11.84
N GLU A 336 -4.94 -15.78 -11.20
CA GLU A 336 -4.23 -14.92 -10.26
C GLU A 336 -3.91 -15.68 -8.96
N ILE A 337 -4.85 -16.51 -8.47
CA ILE A 337 -4.63 -17.40 -7.32
C ILE A 337 -3.48 -18.38 -7.60
N ILE A 338 -3.44 -19.00 -8.78
CA ILE A 338 -2.36 -19.95 -9.14
C ILE A 338 -1.00 -19.25 -9.10
N LYS A 339 -0.88 -18.06 -9.72
CA LYS A 339 0.36 -17.26 -9.66
C LYS A 339 0.73 -16.90 -8.22
N LEU A 340 -0.25 -16.53 -7.40
CA LEU A 340 -0.02 -16.19 -6.00
C LEU A 340 0.43 -17.41 -5.17
N LEU A 341 -0.04 -18.61 -5.51
CA LEU A 341 0.48 -19.85 -4.93
C LEU A 341 1.94 -20.11 -5.32
N ASP A 342 2.33 -19.81 -6.57
CA ASP A 342 3.73 -19.88 -6.99
C ASP A 342 4.62 -18.91 -6.19
N TYR A 343 4.12 -17.70 -5.93
CA TYR A 343 4.77 -16.77 -5.00
C TYR A 343 4.94 -17.38 -3.61
N PHE A 344 3.88 -17.94 -3.00
CA PHE A 344 3.96 -18.54 -1.66
C PHE A 344 4.81 -19.83 -1.60
N ASN A 345 5.11 -20.45 -2.73
CA ASN A 345 6.10 -21.54 -2.78
C ASN A 345 7.54 -21.03 -2.61
N ILE A 346 7.82 -19.79 -3.05
CA ILE A 346 9.13 -19.14 -2.94
C ILE A 346 9.25 -18.35 -1.63
N CYS A 347 8.21 -17.58 -1.29
CA CYS A 347 8.09 -16.78 -0.08
C CYS A 347 6.98 -17.34 0.81
N PRO A 348 7.24 -18.41 1.60
CA PRO A 348 6.19 -19.13 2.31
C PRO A 348 5.64 -18.37 3.51
N SER A 349 4.31 -18.40 3.63
CA SER A 349 3.58 -18.08 4.85
C SER A 349 4.08 -18.97 5.99
N ARG A 350 4.24 -18.37 7.17
CA ARG A 350 4.80 -19.01 8.37
C ARG A 350 3.76 -19.20 9.47
N SER A 351 2.54 -18.70 9.25
CA SER A 351 1.37 -18.87 10.11
C SER A 351 0.59 -20.14 9.77
N ALA A 352 -0.48 -20.43 10.52
CA ALA A 352 -1.41 -21.52 10.22
C ALA A 352 -2.10 -21.32 8.85
N LYS A 353 -2.11 -20.09 8.31
CA LYS A 353 -2.66 -19.75 6.99
C LYS A 353 -1.96 -20.52 5.86
N HIS A 354 -0.70 -20.92 6.07
CA HIS A 354 0.04 -21.77 5.15
C HIS A 354 -0.65 -23.10 4.84
N ASN A 355 -1.30 -23.71 5.85
CA ASN A 355 -2.00 -24.98 5.65
C ASN A 355 -3.16 -24.82 4.68
N ARG A 356 -3.90 -23.71 4.75
CA ARG A 356 -4.97 -23.40 3.78
C ARG A 356 -4.43 -23.11 2.39
N LEU A 357 -3.32 -22.38 2.27
CA LEU A 357 -2.67 -22.15 0.97
C LEU A 357 -2.31 -23.48 0.29
N LYS A 358 -1.75 -24.42 1.04
CA LYS A 358 -1.44 -25.77 0.54
C LYS A 358 -2.70 -26.59 0.19
N ALA A 359 -3.78 -26.41 0.93
CA ALA A 359 -5.04 -27.11 0.71
C ALA A 359 -5.79 -26.64 -0.55
N ILE A 360 -5.44 -25.49 -1.15
CA ILE A 360 -6.12 -24.96 -2.35
C ILE A 360 -6.08 -25.95 -3.53
N LYS A 361 -4.95 -26.62 -3.75
CA LYS A 361 -4.86 -27.61 -4.83
C LYS A 361 -5.84 -28.76 -4.59
N ARG A 362 -5.88 -29.27 -3.35
CA ARG A 362 -6.78 -30.35 -2.95
C ARG A 362 -8.25 -29.94 -3.06
N TYR A 363 -8.57 -28.70 -2.73
CA TYR A 363 -9.90 -28.15 -2.93
C TYR A 363 -10.33 -28.28 -4.40
N HIS A 364 -9.51 -27.79 -5.34
CA HIS A 364 -9.82 -27.88 -6.76
C HIS A 364 -9.99 -29.33 -7.24
N GLU A 365 -9.10 -30.24 -6.83
CA GLU A 365 -9.24 -31.67 -7.16
C GLU A 365 -10.59 -32.25 -6.70
N LEU A 366 -10.99 -31.98 -5.45
CA LEU A 366 -12.27 -32.47 -4.91
C LEU A 366 -13.48 -31.82 -5.61
N ARG A 367 -13.33 -30.57 -6.06
CA ARG A 367 -14.36 -29.88 -6.85
C ARG A 367 -14.51 -30.54 -8.23
N ASP A 368 -13.41 -30.84 -8.90
CA ASP A 368 -13.39 -31.47 -10.22
C ASP A 368 -14.00 -32.89 -10.17
N LEU A 369 -13.76 -33.62 -9.07
CA LEU A 369 -14.39 -34.91 -8.79
C LEU A 369 -15.88 -34.82 -8.40
N LYS A 370 -16.45 -33.61 -8.30
CA LYS A 370 -17.81 -33.36 -7.80
C LYS A 370 -18.06 -33.87 -6.37
N ALA A 371 -17.03 -33.90 -5.54
CA ALA A 371 -17.12 -34.39 -4.15
C ALA A 371 -18.10 -33.58 -3.29
N HIS A 372 -18.20 -32.28 -3.56
CA HIS A 372 -19.14 -31.37 -2.94
C HIS A 372 -20.63 -31.65 -3.24
N LEU A 373 -20.92 -32.47 -4.26
CA LEU A 373 -22.28 -32.91 -4.62
C LEU A 373 -22.56 -34.35 -4.18
N ALA A 374 -21.54 -35.07 -3.70
CA ALA A 374 -21.67 -36.46 -3.33
C ALA A 374 -22.44 -36.61 -2.00
N SER A 375 -23.19 -37.70 -1.86
CA SER A 375 -23.85 -38.03 -0.59
C SER A 375 -22.82 -38.09 0.55
N PRO A 376 -23.09 -37.52 1.74
CA PRO A 376 -22.17 -37.54 2.88
C PRO A 376 -21.73 -38.95 3.31
N PHE A 377 -22.53 -39.97 3.01
CA PHE A 377 -22.24 -41.36 3.35
C PHE A 377 -21.34 -42.07 2.31
N SER A 378 -21.23 -41.53 1.10
CA SER A 378 -20.33 -42.03 0.06
C SER A 378 -18.85 -41.80 0.44
N ILE A 379 -17.94 -42.57 -0.15
CA ILE A 379 -16.49 -42.38 0.05
C ILE A 379 -16.09 -40.94 -0.28
N LEU A 380 -16.60 -40.41 -1.39
CA LEU A 380 -16.25 -39.08 -1.88
C LEU A 380 -16.84 -37.95 -0.99
N GLY A 381 -18.07 -38.12 -0.50
CA GLY A 381 -18.69 -37.21 0.46
C GLY A 381 -17.94 -37.18 1.80
N LYS A 382 -17.52 -38.35 2.31
CA LYS A 382 -16.68 -38.44 3.53
C LYS A 382 -15.35 -37.70 3.36
N ILE A 383 -14.69 -37.85 2.21
CA ILE A 383 -13.45 -37.12 1.89
C ILE A 383 -13.70 -35.60 1.86
N TRP A 384 -14.80 -35.15 1.26
CA TRP A 384 -15.18 -33.73 1.24
C TRP A 384 -15.44 -33.18 2.64
N THR A 385 -16.22 -33.88 3.47
CA THR A 385 -16.48 -33.50 4.85
C THR A 385 -15.19 -33.41 5.66
N LYS A 386 -14.29 -34.40 5.52
CA LYS A 386 -12.98 -34.36 6.18
C LYS A 386 -12.16 -33.16 5.72
N PHE A 387 -12.11 -32.89 4.42
CA PHE A 387 -11.44 -31.69 3.89
C PHE A 387 -11.95 -30.41 4.56
N LEU A 388 -13.27 -30.23 4.66
CA LEU A 388 -13.85 -29.03 5.28
C LEU A 388 -13.51 -28.90 6.77
N ILE A 389 -13.50 -30.00 7.52
CA ILE A 389 -13.10 -30.00 8.94
C ILE A 389 -11.65 -29.51 9.09
N HIS A 390 -10.73 -30.07 8.31
CA HIS A 390 -9.32 -29.67 8.35
C HIS A 390 -9.15 -28.21 7.89
N TRP A 391 -9.89 -27.79 6.86
CA TRP A 391 -9.89 -26.41 6.37
C TRP A 391 -10.32 -25.42 7.46
N GLU A 392 -11.44 -25.69 8.15
CA GLU A 392 -11.95 -24.85 9.23
C GLU A 392 -10.95 -24.73 10.38
N LYS A 393 -10.30 -25.83 10.75
CA LYS A 393 -9.31 -25.89 11.83
C LYS A 393 -7.91 -25.41 11.46
N TRP A 394 -7.66 -25.03 10.20
CA TRP A 394 -6.33 -24.65 9.70
C TRP A 394 -5.30 -25.77 9.83
N GLU A 395 -5.76 -27.02 9.77
CA GLU A 395 -4.92 -28.22 9.88
C GLU A 395 -4.37 -28.60 8.51
N LYS A 396 -3.31 -29.41 8.52
CA LYS A 396 -2.78 -30.00 7.28
C LYS A 396 -3.83 -30.95 6.70
N VAL A 397 -4.08 -30.81 5.40
CA VAL A 397 -5.04 -31.59 4.60
C VAL A 397 -4.32 -32.73 3.90
#